data_AF-A0A151EK54-F1
#
_entry.id   AF-A0A151EK54-F1
#
_cell.length_a   1.000
_cell.length_b   1.000
_cell.length_c   1.000
_cell.angle_alpha   90.00
_cell.angle_beta   90.00
_cell.angle_gamma   90.00
#
_symmetry.space_group_name_H-M   'P 1'
#
loop_
_entity.id
_entity.type
_entity.pdbx_description
1 polymer ?
#
loop_
_entity_poly.entity_id
_entity_poly.type
_entity_poly.pdbx_seq_one_letter_code
_entity_poly.pdbx_strand_id
1 'polypeptide(L)'
;MKAKIISIFVMTLLITVGSVAVADWDPEDGHKMHWPQTPDPNGWDVYCTAGLTEWPQIVLADDWECSETGWVKDIHLWGSWWHDNIGIIDHFVIGIAENIPENPPQNPYSKPGETLIEWEIFDWVERGPYNGNQGWYWSYFTQWDPDDHQQYWQYNFFLNEEDWFWQEEGKIYWLFVSAIVKEEPIDQPLWGWKSTFEYLHFMDDAVWAYWNELYWIPLEYPTGFTMDLAFVITGGEACDPGFDVEKYVRDPVSGNWVDADTIGSALDLKIGTIAEFKIVANNTGTCTWTEWWSFDTMEDSLKPVDPPLDEWNYSAPYYTLNYTASSPWYPGVVGEWYIKAEVVGAPCHTDYNKIKYDVYDLFSGSSISDEDYAYVHCVKKSKELDISFLNFLQKYPNLFPILRYLLGL
;
A
#
# COMPACT_ATOMS: atom_id res chain seq x y z
N MET A 1 -37.74 36.13 -26.60
CA MET A 1 -37.93 34.88 -25.82
C MET A 1 -36.60 34.17 -25.75
N LYS A 2 -36.16 33.85 -24.53
CA LYS A 2 -34.86 33.23 -24.22
C LYS A 2 -34.90 31.76 -24.64
N ALA A 3 -33.94 31.29 -25.44
CA ALA A 3 -33.63 29.87 -25.53
C ALA A 3 -32.32 29.65 -24.78
N LYS A 4 -32.43 29.03 -23.61
CA LYS A 4 -31.29 28.60 -22.78
C LYS A 4 -30.64 27.41 -23.49
N ILE A 5 -29.37 27.51 -23.84
CA ILE A 5 -28.55 26.36 -24.21
C ILE A 5 -28.10 25.74 -22.90
N ILE A 6 -28.64 24.56 -22.61
CA ILE A 6 -28.23 23.72 -21.48
C ILE A 6 -27.01 22.95 -21.98
N SER A 7 -25.81 23.33 -21.51
CA SER A 7 -24.61 22.51 -21.67
C SER A 7 -24.74 21.31 -20.76
N ILE A 8 -24.85 20.12 -21.35
CA ILE A 8 -24.79 18.84 -20.65
C ILE A 8 -23.31 18.57 -20.37
N PHE A 9 -22.93 18.58 -19.10
CA PHE A 9 -21.66 18.06 -18.61
C PHE A 9 -21.66 16.54 -18.88
N VAL A 10 -20.76 16.06 -19.74
CA VAL A 10 -20.51 14.64 -19.92
C VAL A 10 -19.25 14.32 -19.13
N MET A 11 -19.45 13.78 -17.94
CA MET A 11 -18.38 13.24 -17.08
C MET A 11 -18.08 11.83 -17.60
N THR A 12 -17.06 11.69 -18.43
CA THR A 12 -16.65 10.38 -18.94
C THR A 12 -15.69 9.76 -17.92
N LEU A 13 -16.23 8.92 -17.03
CA LEU A 13 -15.46 8.09 -16.11
C LEU A 13 -14.80 6.96 -16.93
N LEU A 14 -13.50 7.09 -17.19
CA LEU A 14 -12.68 6.00 -17.72
C LEU A 14 -12.36 5.08 -16.54
N ILE A 15 -13.12 3.98 -16.43
CA ILE A 15 -12.80 2.88 -15.51
C ILE A 15 -11.65 2.11 -16.15
N THR A 16 -10.42 2.46 -15.78
CA THR A 16 -9.29 1.55 -15.96
C THR A 16 -9.51 0.36 -15.02
N VAL A 17 -9.49 -0.84 -15.57
CA VAL A 17 -9.50 -2.08 -14.79
C VAL A 17 -8.10 -2.19 -14.20
N GLY A 18 -7.88 -1.54 -13.06
CA GLY A 18 -6.74 -1.85 -12.21
C GLY A 18 -6.90 -3.29 -11.72
N SER A 19 -5.82 -4.06 -11.74
CA SER A 19 -5.72 -5.25 -10.91
C SER A 19 -6.10 -4.82 -9.51
N VAL A 20 -7.16 -5.39 -8.96
CA VAL A 20 -7.45 -5.21 -7.54
C VAL A 20 -6.24 -5.80 -6.85
N ALA A 21 -5.46 -4.99 -6.13
CA ALA A 21 -4.52 -5.51 -5.15
C ALA A 21 -5.40 -6.28 -4.16
N VAL A 22 -5.48 -7.59 -4.37
CA VAL A 22 -6.11 -8.48 -3.42
C VAL A 22 -5.07 -8.61 -2.32
N ALA A 23 -5.50 -8.48 -1.06
CA ALA A 23 -4.61 -8.65 0.08
C ALA A 23 -4.40 -10.15 0.33
N ASP A 24 -3.91 -10.85 -0.69
CA ASP A 24 -3.54 -12.25 -0.73
C ASP A 24 -2.02 -12.40 -0.85
N TRP A 25 -1.49 -13.54 -0.39
CA TRP A 25 -0.10 -13.87 -0.66
C TRP A 25 -0.01 -14.84 -1.84
N ASP A 26 0.81 -14.47 -2.81
CA ASP A 26 1.27 -15.30 -3.91
C ASP A 26 2.80 -15.50 -3.80
N PRO A 27 3.36 -16.58 -4.37
CA PRO A 27 4.80 -16.86 -4.29
C PRO A 27 5.70 -15.71 -4.77
N GLU A 28 5.20 -14.84 -5.65
CA GLU A 28 5.88 -13.65 -6.13
C GLU A 28 6.05 -12.55 -5.06
N ASP A 29 5.27 -12.56 -3.98
CA ASP A 29 5.31 -11.54 -2.92
C ASP A 29 6.50 -11.71 -1.97
N GLY A 30 7.18 -12.86 -2.05
CA GLY A 30 8.37 -13.15 -1.28
C GLY A 30 8.10 -13.59 0.15
N HIS A 31 9.12 -13.50 1.01
CA HIS A 31 9.08 -13.98 2.39
C HIS A 31 10.27 -13.46 3.21
N LYS A 32 10.19 -13.61 4.53
CA LYS A 32 11.30 -13.40 5.49
C LYS A 32 11.60 -14.65 6.32
N MET A 33 11.45 -15.82 5.70
CA MET A 33 11.82 -17.13 6.24
C MET A 33 12.72 -17.90 5.26
N HIS A 34 13.27 -19.03 5.70
CA HIS A 34 14.17 -19.91 4.94
C HIS A 34 13.68 -20.20 3.51
N TRP A 35 12.43 -20.67 3.35
CA TRP A 35 11.67 -20.76 2.10
C TRP A 35 10.16 -20.80 2.42
N PRO A 36 9.26 -20.47 1.48
CA PRO A 36 7.83 -20.45 1.80
C PRO A 36 7.31 -21.88 1.91
N GLN A 37 6.61 -22.22 2.98
CA GLN A 37 5.97 -23.52 3.17
C GLN A 37 4.54 -23.48 2.62
N THR A 38 4.42 -23.54 1.28
CA THR A 38 3.10 -23.53 0.60
C THR A 38 2.27 -24.78 0.91
N PRO A 39 0.92 -24.73 0.87
CA PRO A 39 0.07 -25.86 1.25
C PRO A 39 0.19 -27.02 0.26
N ASP A 40 0.21 -28.27 0.77
CA ASP A 40 -0.01 -29.44 -0.08
C ASP A 40 -1.51 -29.61 -0.35
N PRO A 41 -2.01 -29.39 -1.58
CA PRO A 41 -3.44 -29.49 -1.87
C PRO A 41 -4.03 -30.88 -1.65
N ASN A 42 -3.20 -31.93 -1.54
CA ASN A 42 -3.66 -33.30 -1.22
C ASN A 42 -3.10 -33.81 0.13
N GLY A 43 -2.60 -32.89 0.96
CA GLY A 43 -2.07 -33.20 2.28
C GLY A 43 -3.17 -33.40 3.34
N TRP A 44 -2.77 -33.14 4.57
CA TRP A 44 -3.63 -33.22 5.76
C TRP A 44 -3.95 -31.85 6.31
N ASP A 45 -5.09 -31.75 6.98
CA ASP A 45 -5.48 -30.62 7.80
C ASP A 45 -5.54 -31.09 9.26
N VAL A 46 -4.65 -30.53 10.07
CA VAL A 46 -4.42 -30.96 11.45
C VAL A 46 -5.34 -30.17 12.36
N TYR A 47 -6.13 -30.87 13.18
CA TYR A 47 -7.07 -30.25 14.12
C TYR A 47 -6.38 -29.16 14.96
N CYS A 48 -6.87 -27.93 14.83
CA CYS A 48 -6.28 -26.72 15.42
C CYS A 48 -7.37 -25.78 15.96
N THR A 49 -8.37 -26.37 16.60
CA THR A 49 -9.55 -25.65 17.11
C THR A 49 -9.50 -25.49 18.63
N ALA A 50 -9.93 -24.32 19.10
CA ALA A 50 -10.23 -24.02 20.49
C ALA A 50 -11.54 -23.21 20.62
N GLY A 51 -11.89 -22.81 21.85
CA GLY A 51 -13.12 -22.05 22.14
C GLY A 51 -14.38 -22.89 22.33
N LEU A 52 -14.29 -24.21 22.20
CA LEU A 52 -15.42 -25.14 22.27
C LEU A 52 -15.48 -25.83 23.64
N THR A 53 -16.69 -26.03 24.19
CA THR A 53 -16.87 -26.63 25.52
C THR A 53 -16.66 -28.14 25.49
N GLU A 54 -17.13 -28.80 24.44
CA GLU A 54 -17.11 -30.27 24.32
C GLU A 54 -15.87 -30.83 23.61
N TRP A 55 -15.02 -29.96 23.05
CA TRP A 55 -13.86 -30.36 22.27
C TRP A 55 -12.53 -29.92 22.92
N PRO A 56 -11.45 -30.69 22.76
CA PRO A 56 -10.15 -30.26 23.25
C PRO A 56 -9.68 -28.98 22.57
N GLN A 57 -9.07 -28.09 23.35
CA GLN A 57 -8.45 -26.88 22.85
C GLN A 57 -7.02 -27.21 22.44
N ILE A 58 -6.74 -27.19 21.14
CA ILE A 58 -5.47 -27.63 20.58
C ILE A 58 -4.74 -26.44 19.97
N VAL A 59 -3.46 -26.34 20.28
CA VAL A 59 -2.51 -25.43 19.64
C VAL A 59 -1.56 -26.26 18.79
N LEU A 60 -1.26 -25.77 17.59
CA LEU A 60 -0.19 -26.30 16.76
C LEU A 60 0.92 -25.26 16.67
N ALA A 61 2.15 -25.71 16.48
CA ALA A 61 3.27 -24.84 16.22
C ALA A 61 4.22 -25.44 15.19
N ASP A 62 4.83 -24.58 14.39
CA ASP A 62 5.84 -24.94 13.40
C ASP A 62 6.93 -23.86 13.35
N ASP A 63 8.11 -24.18 12.87
CA ASP A 63 9.28 -23.33 13.01
C ASP A 63 9.82 -22.76 11.69
N TRP A 64 10.56 -21.65 11.82
CA TRP A 64 11.23 -21.06 10.69
C TRP A 64 12.55 -20.41 11.09
N GLU A 65 13.58 -20.56 10.25
CA GLU A 65 14.75 -19.69 10.28
C GLU A 65 14.44 -18.37 9.55
N CYS A 66 14.73 -17.26 10.23
CA CYS A 66 14.65 -15.91 9.65
C CYS A 66 15.71 -15.75 8.54
N SER A 67 15.28 -15.46 7.32
CA SER A 67 16.20 -15.26 6.19
C SER A 67 16.69 -13.82 6.03
N GLU A 68 16.04 -12.86 6.70
CA GLU A 68 16.41 -11.44 6.66
C GLU A 68 15.98 -10.73 7.95
N THR A 69 16.93 -10.02 8.57
CA THR A 69 16.66 -9.23 9.79
C THR A 69 15.62 -8.14 9.51
N GLY A 70 14.66 -7.96 10.42
CA GLY A 70 13.68 -6.88 10.34
C GLY A 70 12.34 -7.23 10.95
N TRP A 71 11.33 -6.41 10.68
CA TRP A 71 9.96 -6.62 11.17
C TRP A 71 9.24 -7.75 10.43
N VAL A 72 8.57 -8.62 11.17
CA VAL A 72 7.44 -9.42 10.74
C VAL A 72 6.20 -8.53 10.80
N LYS A 73 5.51 -8.39 9.68
CA LYS A 73 4.31 -7.52 9.57
C LYS A 73 3.07 -8.27 9.14
N ASP A 74 3.23 -9.44 8.53
CA ASP A 74 2.12 -10.28 8.15
C ASP A 74 2.51 -11.75 8.18
N ILE A 75 1.46 -12.55 8.30
CA ILE A 75 1.51 -13.99 8.44
C ILE A 75 0.44 -14.54 7.51
N HIS A 76 0.81 -15.51 6.69
CA HIS A 76 -0.10 -16.18 5.76
C HIS A 76 -0.18 -17.64 6.12
N LEU A 77 -1.38 -18.13 6.42
CA LEU A 77 -1.65 -19.51 6.79
C LEU A 77 -2.58 -20.16 5.78
N TRP A 78 -2.59 -21.48 5.75
CA TRP A 78 -3.64 -22.23 5.06
C TRP A 78 -4.37 -23.16 6.02
N GLY A 79 -5.67 -23.30 5.84
CA GLY A 79 -6.47 -24.20 6.64
C GLY A 79 -7.77 -24.56 5.97
N SER A 80 -8.48 -25.49 6.58
CA SER A 80 -9.77 -25.97 6.08
C SER A 80 -10.68 -26.42 7.22
N TRP A 81 -11.86 -26.87 6.83
CA TRP A 81 -12.92 -27.29 7.73
C TRP A 81 -13.17 -28.78 7.59
N TRP A 82 -13.30 -29.47 8.73
CA TRP A 82 -13.62 -30.89 8.76
C TRP A 82 -14.93 -31.16 8.00
N HIS A 83 -14.95 -32.14 7.10
CA HIS A 83 -16.06 -32.45 6.20
C HIS A 83 -16.56 -31.30 5.30
N ASP A 84 -15.74 -30.28 5.03
CA ASP A 84 -16.17 -29.01 4.42
C ASP A 84 -17.33 -28.34 5.20
N ASN A 85 -17.47 -28.63 6.50
CA ASN A 85 -18.46 -28.00 7.38
C ASN A 85 -17.97 -26.62 7.82
N ILE A 86 -18.13 -25.64 6.94
CA ILE A 86 -17.64 -24.27 7.12
C ILE A 86 -18.36 -23.59 8.29
N GLY A 87 -17.60 -23.21 9.31
CA GLY A 87 -18.08 -22.48 10.47
C GLY A 87 -17.71 -21.00 10.47
N ILE A 88 -17.79 -20.40 11.66
CA ILE A 88 -17.33 -19.04 11.93
C ILE A 88 -16.16 -19.13 12.91
N ILE A 89 -14.99 -18.63 12.49
CA ILE A 89 -13.88 -18.34 13.39
C ILE A 89 -14.20 -16.99 14.03
N ASP A 90 -14.20 -16.93 15.36
CA ASP A 90 -14.38 -15.69 16.10
C ASP A 90 -13.12 -14.83 16.07
N HIS A 91 -11.97 -15.47 16.32
CA HIS A 91 -10.63 -14.90 16.17
C HIS A 91 -9.59 -16.02 16.10
N PHE A 92 -8.40 -15.69 15.64
CA PHE A 92 -7.23 -16.56 15.78
C PHE A 92 -6.40 -16.12 16.99
N VAL A 93 -5.83 -17.09 17.71
CA VAL A 93 -4.71 -16.82 18.60
C VAL A 93 -3.45 -17.25 17.87
N ILE A 94 -2.57 -16.30 17.60
CA ILE A 94 -1.29 -16.50 16.92
C ILE A 94 -0.19 -15.96 17.81
N GLY A 95 0.93 -16.65 17.90
CA GLY A 95 2.09 -16.10 18.58
C GLY A 95 3.41 -16.64 18.08
N ILE A 96 4.47 -15.97 18.51
CA ILE A 96 5.85 -16.31 18.18
C ILE A 96 6.58 -16.66 19.47
N ALA A 97 7.31 -17.77 19.45
CA ALA A 97 8.12 -18.23 20.57
C ALA A 97 9.60 -18.40 20.17
N GLU A 98 10.48 -18.40 21.18
CA GLU A 98 11.87 -18.81 21.00
C GLU A 98 11.97 -20.29 20.61
N ASN A 99 13.08 -20.68 19.97
CA ASN A 99 13.40 -22.08 19.74
C ASN A 99 14.09 -22.73 20.94
N ILE A 100 13.56 -23.85 21.44
CA ILE A 100 14.33 -24.80 22.26
C ILE A 100 14.91 -25.86 21.31
N PRO A 101 16.21 -25.81 20.98
CA PRO A 101 16.79 -26.75 20.03
C PRO A 101 16.80 -28.19 20.57
N GLU A 102 16.81 -29.18 19.68
CA GLU A 102 17.05 -30.57 20.06
C GLU A 102 18.41 -30.73 20.78
N ASN A 103 18.43 -31.61 21.78
CA ASN A 103 19.62 -32.01 22.52
C ASN A 103 19.49 -33.46 23.02
N PRO A 104 19.63 -34.46 22.13
CA PRO A 104 19.39 -35.84 22.49
C PRO A 104 20.44 -36.39 23.49
N PRO A 105 20.05 -37.24 24.46
CA PRO A 105 18.71 -37.83 24.62
C PRO A 105 17.74 -37.01 25.50
N GLN A 106 18.20 -35.91 26.12
CA GLN A 106 17.39 -35.17 27.09
C GLN A 106 16.25 -34.39 26.42
N ASN A 107 16.51 -33.86 25.24
CA ASN A 107 15.52 -33.19 24.40
C ASN A 107 15.56 -33.82 23.00
N PRO A 108 14.71 -34.80 22.69
CA PRO A 108 14.83 -35.57 21.44
C PRO A 108 14.43 -34.80 20.18
N TYR A 109 13.69 -33.70 20.32
CA TYR A 109 13.24 -32.82 19.24
C TYR A 109 13.18 -31.38 19.74
N SER A 110 13.34 -30.44 18.81
CA SER A 110 13.17 -29.02 19.00
C SER A 110 11.69 -28.66 19.15
N LYS A 111 11.40 -27.52 19.77
CA LYS A 111 10.02 -27.12 20.13
C LYS A 111 9.93 -25.64 20.50
N PRO A 112 8.71 -25.08 20.57
CA PRO A 112 8.50 -23.75 21.12
C PRO A 112 9.00 -23.62 22.56
N GLY A 113 9.70 -22.52 22.81
CA GLY A 113 10.23 -22.09 24.09
C GLY A 113 9.41 -21.00 24.75
N GLU A 114 10.08 -19.93 25.19
CA GLU A 114 9.41 -18.77 25.77
C GLU A 114 8.61 -18.03 24.70
N THR A 115 7.33 -17.75 24.97
CA THR A 115 6.49 -16.89 24.12
C THR A 115 7.08 -15.48 24.11
N LEU A 116 7.45 -15.01 22.93
CA LEU A 116 7.97 -13.66 22.71
C LEU A 116 6.84 -12.66 22.50
N ILE A 117 5.81 -13.07 21.76
CA ILE A 117 4.61 -12.26 21.49
C ILE A 117 3.42 -13.18 21.18
N GLU A 118 2.22 -12.72 21.50
CA GLU A 118 0.96 -13.41 21.25
C GLU A 118 -0.11 -12.36 20.91
N TRP A 119 -0.95 -12.67 19.94
CA TRP A 119 -2.03 -11.82 19.44
C TRP A 119 -3.34 -12.59 19.43
N GLU A 120 -4.42 -11.90 19.78
CA GLU A 120 -5.79 -12.28 19.41
C GLU A 120 -6.18 -11.46 18.17
N ILE A 121 -6.27 -12.12 17.02
CA ILE A 121 -6.52 -11.45 15.73
C ILE A 121 -7.97 -11.64 15.32
N PHE A 122 -8.72 -10.53 15.30
CA PHE A 122 -10.17 -10.49 15.02
C PHE A 122 -10.51 -10.12 13.57
N ASP A 123 -9.53 -9.73 12.76
CA ASP A 123 -9.72 -9.35 11.37
C ASP A 123 -8.58 -9.93 10.51
N TRP A 124 -8.93 -10.45 9.34
CA TRP A 124 -8.01 -11.09 8.39
C TRP A 124 -8.64 -11.11 6.99
N VAL A 125 -7.80 -11.33 5.99
CA VAL A 125 -8.26 -11.48 4.61
C VAL A 125 -8.21 -12.95 4.21
N GLU A 126 -9.35 -13.49 3.79
CA GLU A 126 -9.44 -14.86 3.28
C GLU A 126 -9.37 -14.91 1.76
N ARG A 127 -8.63 -15.87 1.22
CA ARG A 127 -8.65 -16.23 -0.20
C ARG A 127 -8.98 -17.70 -0.38
N GLY A 128 -9.85 -17.98 -1.35
CA GLY A 128 -10.34 -19.32 -1.66
C GLY A 128 -11.86 -19.34 -1.87
N PRO A 129 -12.49 -20.52 -1.76
CA PRO A 129 -11.85 -21.81 -1.54
C PRO A 129 -10.98 -22.24 -2.71
N TYR A 130 -9.82 -22.79 -2.41
CA TYR A 130 -9.07 -23.66 -3.31
C TYR A 130 -9.61 -25.08 -3.23
N ASN A 131 -9.20 -25.94 -4.18
CA ASN A 131 -9.66 -27.32 -4.23
C ASN A 131 -8.48 -28.30 -4.29
N GLY A 132 -8.58 -29.38 -3.54
CA GLY A 132 -7.68 -30.53 -3.57
C GLY A 132 -8.25 -31.64 -2.70
N ASN A 133 -7.87 -32.90 -2.92
CA ASN A 133 -8.46 -34.02 -2.18
C ASN A 133 -7.61 -34.33 -0.94
N GLN A 134 -8.15 -34.05 0.24
CA GLN A 134 -7.36 -33.89 1.48
C GLN A 134 -7.88 -34.82 2.58
N GLY A 135 -7.06 -35.08 3.59
CA GLY A 135 -7.45 -35.82 4.79
C GLY A 135 -7.47 -34.95 6.04
N TRP A 136 -8.21 -35.38 7.06
CA TRP A 136 -8.23 -34.75 8.37
C TRP A 136 -7.34 -35.50 9.36
N TYR A 137 -6.56 -34.78 10.17
CA TYR A 137 -5.70 -35.38 11.20
C TYR A 137 -6.10 -34.93 12.61
N TRP A 138 -6.55 -35.90 13.40
CA TRP A 138 -6.79 -35.76 14.84
C TRP A 138 -5.49 -36.03 15.61
N SER A 139 -4.63 -35.01 15.74
CA SER A 139 -3.33 -35.10 16.43
C SER A 139 -3.45 -35.73 17.83
N TYR A 140 -4.42 -35.28 18.62
CA TYR A 140 -4.62 -35.73 19.99
C TYR A 140 -5.18 -37.15 20.15
N PHE A 141 -5.83 -37.70 19.13
CA PHE A 141 -6.26 -39.10 19.09
C PHE A 141 -5.31 -40.00 18.31
N THR A 142 -4.36 -39.40 17.57
CA THR A 142 -3.53 -40.11 16.61
C THR A 142 -4.41 -40.89 15.61
N GLN A 143 -5.38 -40.19 15.03
CA GLN A 143 -6.34 -40.75 14.05
C GLN A 143 -6.36 -39.89 12.78
N TRP A 144 -6.48 -40.56 11.64
CA TRP A 144 -6.50 -39.95 10.31
C TRP A 144 -7.77 -40.35 9.58
N ASP A 145 -8.49 -39.37 9.06
CA ASP A 145 -9.67 -39.55 8.22
C ASP A 145 -9.29 -39.14 6.78
N PRO A 146 -8.91 -40.08 5.91
CA PRO A 146 -8.49 -39.76 4.55
C PRO A 146 -9.68 -39.37 3.66
N ASP A 147 -9.41 -38.50 2.67
CA ASP A 147 -10.37 -38.09 1.63
C ASP A 147 -11.68 -37.50 2.20
N ASP A 148 -11.55 -36.71 3.26
CA ASP A 148 -12.64 -36.24 4.10
C ASP A 148 -13.36 -34.99 3.53
N HIS A 149 -12.60 -34.11 2.87
CA HIS A 149 -13.04 -32.79 2.41
C HIS A 149 -12.26 -32.34 1.17
N GLN A 150 -12.69 -31.26 0.52
CA GLN A 150 -12.10 -30.79 -0.75
C GLN A 150 -11.60 -29.34 -0.72
N GLN A 151 -12.09 -28.52 0.20
CA GLN A 151 -11.86 -27.08 0.19
C GLN A 151 -10.82 -26.67 1.22
N TYR A 152 -9.98 -25.70 0.87
CA TYR A 152 -9.09 -25.03 1.81
C TYR A 152 -8.96 -23.55 1.45
N TRP A 153 -8.55 -22.75 2.42
CA TRP A 153 -8.45 -21.29 2.33
C TRP A 153 -7.07 -20.83 2.75
N GLN A 154 -6.64 -19.70 2.20
CA GLN A 154 -5.55 -18.91 2.71
C GLN A 154 -6.11 -17.85 3.66
N TYR A 155 -5.50 -17.72 4.83
CA TYR A 155 -5.81 -16.73 5.85
C TYR A 155 -4.62 -15.78 5.97
N ASN A 156 -4.85 -14.49 5.67
CA ASN A 156 -3.81 -13.47 5.61
C ASN A 156 -4.00 -12.49 6.77
N PHE A 157 -3.04 -12.46 7.69
CA PHE A 157 -3.05 -11.64 8.90
C PHE A 157 -2.09 -10.47 8.72
N PHE A 158 -2.62 -9.24 8.75
CA PHE A 158 -1.82 -8.02 8.65
C PHE A 158 -1.75 -7.35 10.02
N LEU A 159 -0.54 -7.24 10.57
CA LEU A 159 -0.29 -6.71 11.90
C LEU A 159 -0.19 -5.18 11.89
N ASN A 160 -0.75 -4.53 12.91
CA ASN A 160 -0.55 -3.10 13.13
C ASN A 160 0.91 -2.83 13.54
N GLU A 161 1.39 -1.60 13.34
CA GLU A 161 2.78 -1.22 13.66
C GLU A 161 3.18 -1.51 15.11
N GLU A 162 2.25 -1.33 16.05
CA GLU A 162 2.46 -1.62 17.47
C GLU A 162 2.59 -3.11 17.80
N ASP A 163 2.14 -3.97 16.88
CA ASP A 163 2.13 -5.42 17.00
C ASP A 163 3.26 -6.09 16.21
N TRP A 164 4.08 -5.31 15.48
CA TRP A 164 5.19 -5.87 14.69
C TRP A 164 6.23 -6.56 15.56
N PHE A 165 6.73 -7.69 15.05
CA PHE A 165 7.75 -8.47 15.75
C PHE A 165 9.10 -8.35 15.06
N TRP A 166 10.14 -7.98 15.80
CA TRP A 166 11.50 -7.90 15.26
C TRP A 166 12.17 -9.27 15.26
N GLN A 167 12.59 -9.75 14.09
CA GLN A 167 13.37 -10.97 13.92
C GLN A 167 14.80 -10.69 13.45
N GLU A 168 15.72 -11.59 13.79
CA GLU A 168 17.14 -11.53 13.45
C GLU A 168 17.52 -12.65 12.48
N GLU A 169 18.24 -12.30 11.42
CA GLU A 169 18.69 -13.25 10.38
C GLU A 169 19.47 -14.42 10.98
N GLY A 170 19.11 -15.64 10.57
CA GLY A 170 19.68 -16.89 11.06
C GLY A 170 19.16 -17.35 12.43
N LYS A 171 18.28 -16.59 13.10
CA LYS A 171 17.58 -17.06 14.31
C LYS A 171 16.34 -17.87 13.91
N ILE A 172 16.12 -18.97 14.63
CA ILE A 172 14.92 -19.81 14.49
C ILE A 172 13.87 -19.36 15.50
N TYR A 173 12.65 -19.26 15.01
CA TYR A 173 11.45 -18.91 15.78
C TYR A 173 10.36 -19.95 15.54
N TRP A 174 9.41 -20.04 16.45
CA TRP A 174 8.25 -20.93 16.36
C TRP A 174 6.97 -20.12 16.24
N LEU A 175 6.13 -20.44 15.25
CA LEU A 175 4.81 -19.85 15.05
C LEU A 175 3.79 -20.82 15.63
N PHE A 176 3.03 -20.39 16.62
CA PHE A 176 1.93 -21.19 17.15
C PHE A 176 0.58 -20.56 16.84
N VAL A 177 -0.41 -21.40 16.55
CA VAL A 177 -1.74 -21.01 16.10
C VAL A 177 -2.81 -21.85 16.78
N SER A 178 -3.94 -21.24 17.09
CA SER A 178 -5.22 -21.90 17.33
C SER A 178 -6.36 -21.04 16.81
N ALA A 179 -7.35 -21.64 16.15
CA ALA A 179 -8.57 -20.95 15.75
C ALA A 179 -9.62 -21.04 16.86
N ILE A 180 -10.14 -19.90 17.33
CA ILE A 180 -11.27 -19.86 18.25
C ILE A 180 -12.55 -19.94 17.42
N VAL A 181 -13.14 -21.14 17.35
CA VAL A 181 -14.35 -21.38 16.53
C VAL A 181 -15.59 -21.17 17.37
N LYS A 182 -16.63 -20.56 16.77
CA LYS A 182 -17.91 -20.38 17.45
C LYS A 182 -18.59 -21.72 17.72
N GLU A 183 -19.08 -21.85 18.95
CA GLU A 183 -19.82 -23.04 19.38
C GLU A 183 -21.21 -23.08 18.71
N GLU A 184 -21.48 -24.18 18.02
CA GLU A 184 -22.74 -24.45 17.34
C GLU A 184 -23.42 -25.68 17.98
N PRO A 185 -24.74 -25.62 18.23
CA PRO A 185 -25.43 -26.66 19.01
C PRO A 185 -25.62 -27.99 18.26
N ILE A 186 -25.47 -27.98 16.94
CA ILE A 186 -25.64 -29.15 16.08
C ILE A 186 -24.57 -29.06 14.99
N ASP A 187 -23.86 -30.17 14.77
CA ASP A 187 -22.86 -30.31 13.71
C ASP A 187 -21.74 -29.26 13.84
N GLN A 188 -21.03 -29.33 14.96
CA GLN A 188 -19.99 -28.37 15.32
C GLN A 188 -18.92 -28.30 14.22
N PRO A 189 -18.72 -27.15 13.57
CA PRO A 189 -17.64 -26.95 12.62
C PRO A 189 -16.29 -26.93 13.36
N LEU A 190 -15.28 -27.54 12.75
CA LEU A 190 -13.92 -27.63 13.29
C LEU A 190 -12.93 -27.17 12.22
N TRP A 191 -11.95 -26.38 12.64
CA TRP A 191 -10.90 -25.83 11.79
C TRP A 191 -9.57 -26.55 12.01
N GLY A 192 -8.83 -26.74 10.92
CA GLY A 192 -7.54 -27.40 10.91
C GLY A 192 -6.50 -26.59 10.13
N TRP A 193 -5.26 -26.60 10.62
CA TRP A 193 -4.13 -26.02 9.92
C TRP A 193 -3.60 -27.03 8.91
N LYS A 194 -3.51 -26.57 7.67
CA LYS A 194 -3.04 -27.35 6.54
C LYS A 194 -1.55 -27.69 6.65
N SER A 195 -1.19 -28.92 6.31
CA SER A 195 0.19 -29.34 6.09
C SER A 195 0.82 -28.76 4.82
N THR A 196 2.14 -28.59 4.83
CA THR A 196 2.92 -28.26 3.64
C THR A 196 3.32 -29.52 2.85
N PHE A 197 4.03 -29.33 1.74
CA PHE A 197 4.63 -30.45 1.03
C PHE A 197 5.84 -31.02 1.76
N GLU A 198 6.00 -32.34 1.74
CA GLU A 198 7.17 -33.03 2.34
C GLU A 198 8.52 -32.46 1.85
N TYR A 199 8.62 -32.00 0.59
CA TYR A 199 9.87 -31.43 0.06
C TYR A 199 10.14 -29.98 0.51
N LEU A 200 9.18 -29.33 1.16
CA LEU A 200 9.31 -28.00 1.78
C LEU A 200 9.58 -28.10 3.28
N HIS A 201 9.74 -29.31 3.81
CA HIS A 201 10.03 -29.54 5.22
C HIS A 201 11.28 -28.79 5.69
N PHE A 202 11.21 -28.22 6.88
CA PHE A 202 12.28 -27.50 7.55
C PHE A 202 12.59 -28.15 8.91
N MET A 203 13.86 -28.50 9.09
CA MET A 203 14.40 -29.11 10.32
C MET A 203 13.66 -30.35 10.85
N ASP A 204 12.93 -30.23 11.95
CA ASP A 204 12.22 -31.30 12.63
C ASP A 204 10.72 -31.02 12.67
N ASP A 205 9.94 -31.96 13.19
CA ASP A 205 8.50 -31.94 13.04
C ASP A 205 7.84 -30.71 13.67
N ALA A 206 6.84 -30.16 13.00
CA ALA A 206 5.83 -29.34 13.64
C ALA A 206 5.24 -30.09 14.86
N VAL A 207 4.74 -29.35 15.85
CA VAL A 207 4.26 -29.92 17.11
C VAL A 207 2.84 -29.51 17.43
N TRP A 208 2.19 -30.25 18.31
CA TRP A 208 0.91 -29.90 18.90
C TRP A 208 0.93 -30.01 20.42
N ALA A 209 0.02 -29.29 21.09
CA ALA A 209 -0.23 -29.42 22.51
C ALA A 209 -1.69 -29.08 22.86
N TYR A 210 -2.08 -29.37 24.10
CA TYR A 210 -3.31 -28.79 24.66
C TYR A 210 -3.02 -27.33 25.03
N TRP A 211 -3.92 -26.41 24.68
CA TRP A 211 -3.73 -24.96 24.90
C TRP A 211 -3.41 -24.61 26.36
N ASN A 212 -4.00 -25.33 27.31
CA ASN A 212 -3.82 -25.14 28.75
C ASN A 212 -2.63 -25.92 29.33
N GLU A 213 -1.99 -26.80 28.56
CA GLU A 213 -0.85 -27.62 28.95
C GLU A 213 0.06 -27.83 27.74
N LEU A 214 1.02 -26.91 27.56
CA LEU A 214 1.95 -26.83 26.42
C LEU A 214 3.04 -27.93 26.45
N TYR A 215 2.61 -29.18 26.63
CA TYR A 215 3.45 -30.35 26.44
C TYR A 215 3.50 -30.68 24.94
N TRP A 216 4.49 -30.11 24.25
CA TRP A 216 4.66 -30.25 22.81
C TRP A 216 4.98 -31.68 22.38
N ILE A 217 4.17 -32.20 21.47
CA ILE A 217 4.27 -33.53 20.87
C ILE A 217 4.45 -33.38 19.35
N PRO A 218 5.43 -34.05 18.72
CA PRO A 218 5.63 -34.03 17.27
C PRO A 218 4.39 -34.47 16.48
N LEU A 219 4.19 -33.82 15.33
CA LEU A 219 3.25 -34.23 14.31
C LEU A 219 3.96 -35.16 13.33
N GLU A 220 3.30 -36.24 12.95
CA GLU A 220 3.84 -37.21 12.00
C GLU A 220 2.78 -37.55 10.96
N TYR A 221 3.19 -37.76 9.71
CA TYR A 221 2.33 -38.37 8.71
C TYR A 221 1.96 -39.80 9.12
N PRO A 222 0.85 -40.38 8.61
CA PRO A 222 0.49 -41.79 8.88
C PRO A 222 1.60 -42.80 8.56
N THR A 223 2.51 -42.42 7.67
CA THR A 223 3.68 -43.18 7.22
C THR A 223 4.87 -43.11 8.19
N GLY A 224 4.84 -42.22 9.18
CA GLY A 224 5.94 -41.92 10.11
C GLY A 224 7.01 -40.99 9.52
N PHE A 225 6.69 -40.26 8.45
CA PHE A 225 7.53 -39.17 7.93
C PHE A 225 7.24 -37.87 8.69
N THR A 226 8.22 -36.97 8.63
CA THR A 226 8.17 -35.66 9.29
C THR A 226 7.05 -34.80 8.72
N MET A 227 6.31 -34.10 9.57
CA MET A 227 5.16 -33.28 9.15
C MET A 227 5.34 -31.84 9.57
N ASP A 228 5.22 -30.95 8.58
CA ASP A 228 5.21 -29.51 8.76
C ASP A 228 3.90 -28.91 8.26
N LEU A 229 3.66 -27.68 8.68
CA LEU A 229 2.46 -26.90 8.43
C LEU A 229 2.72 -25.82 7.38
N ALA A 230 1.65 -25.41 6.71
CA ALA A 230 1.72 -24.47 5.62
C ALA A 230 1.60 -23.05 6.14
N PHE A 231 2.67 -22.28 6.04
CA PHE A 231 2.67 -20.86 6.36
C PHE A 231 3.77 -20.08 5.63
N VAL A 232 3.60 -18.76 5.61
CA VAL A 232 4.61 -17.81 5.15
C VAL A 232 4.65 -16.63 6.10
N ILE A 233 5.87 -16.24 6.48
CA ILE A 233 6.16 -15.01 7.23
C ILE A 233 6.68 -13.97 6.24
N THR A 234 6.12 -12.76 6.25
CA THR A 234 6.70 -11.64 5.49
C THR A 234 6.82 -10.38 6.35
N GLY A 235 7.49 -9.37 5.79
CA GLY A 235 7.69 -8.06 6.42
C GLY A 235 6.80 -6.98 5.81
N GLY A 236 5.63 -7.35 5.29
CA GLY A 236 4.86 -6.57 4.33
C GLY A 236 5.17 -7.03 2.92
N GLU A 237 4.21 -6.87 1.99
CA GLU A 237 4.56 -6.81 0.57
C GLU A 237 5.80 -5.93 0.41
N ALA A 238 6.77 -6.39 -0.37
CA ALA A 238 7.82 -5.51 -0.87
C ALA A 238 7.17 -4.49 -1.80
N CYS A 239 6.54 -3.46 -1.23
CA CYS A 239 5.93 -2.41 -2.01
C CYS A 239 7.08 -1.49 -2.48
N ASP A 240 7.14 -1.22 -3.79
CA ASP A 240 8.08 -0.28 -4.37
C ASP A 240 7.45 1.10 -4.24
N PRO A 241 7.97 1.96 -3.34
CA PRO A 241 7.38 3.25 -3.13
C PRO A 241 7.65 4.12 -4.38
N GLY A 242 6.59 4.69 -4.95
CA GLY A 242 6.67 5.54 -6.13
C GLY A 242 5.62 6.64 -6.09
N PHE A 243 6.04 7.87 -6.34
CA PHE A 243 5.17 9.01 -6.43
C PHE A 243 5.71 9.99 -7.47
N ASP A 244 4.81 10.56 -8.26
CA ASP A 244 5.12 11.49 -9.35
C ASP A 244 4.13 12.66 -9.31
N VAL A 245 4.63 13.89 -9.36
CA VAL A 245 3.81 15.10 -9.40
C VAL A 245 4.22 16.00 -10.54
N GLU A 246 3.20 16.50 -11.23
CA GLU A 246 3.34 17.33 -12.42
C GLU A 246 2.50 18.60 -12.28
N LYS A 247 3.04 19.72 -12.76
CA LYS A 247 2.46 21.05 -12.63
C LYS A 247 2.46 21.79 -13.96
N TYR A 248 1.24 22.09 -14.39
CA TYR A 248 1.00 22.76 -15.65
C TYR A 248 0.44 24.16 -15.44
N VAL A 249 0.80 25.09 -16.33
CA VAL A 249 0.14 26.39 -16.47
C VAL A 249 -0.73 26.42 -17.72
N ARG A 250 -1.90 27.03 -17.64
CA ARG A 250 -2.80 27.15 -18.80
C ARG A 250 -2.36 28.29 -19.71
N ASP A 251 -2.11 27.98 -20.98
CA ASP A 251 -1.91 29.00 -22.02
C ASP A 251 -3.23 29.74 -22.29
N PRO A 252 -3.32 31.05 -22.03
CA PRO A 252 -4.54 31.82 -22.26
C PRO A 252 -4.88 32.00 -23.74
N VAL A 253 -3.93 31.74 -24.66
CA VAL A 253 -4.12 31.87 -26.11
C VAL A 253 -4.64 30.56 -26.71
N SER A 254 -3.92 29.46 -26.50
CA SER A 254 -4.32 28.15 -27.05
C SER A 254 -5.35 27.43 -26.19
N GLY A 255 -5.42 27.74 -24.88
CA GLY A 255 -6.25 27.05 -23.90
C GLY A 255 -5.66 25.74 -23.39
N ASN A 256 -4.48 25.33 -23.88
CA ASN A 256 -3.81 24.09 -23.53
C ASN A 256 -3.06 24.20 -22.20
N TRP A 257 -2.85 23.07 -21.54
CA TRP A 257 -1.94 22.94 -20.41
C TRP A 257 -0.51 22.83 -20.93
N VAL A 258 0.36 23.70 -20.43
CA VAL A 258 1.78 23.77 -20.79
C VAL A 258 2.58 23.33 -19.58
N ASP A 259 3.43 22.35 -19.82
CA ASP A 259 4.51 21.99 -18.91
C ASP A 259 5.62 23.04 -19.07
N ALA A 260 5.70 23.93 -18.09
CA ALA A 260 6.61 25.06 -18.09
C ALA A 260 7.65 24.89 -16.98
N ASP A 261 8.24 23.69 -16.90
CA ASP A 261 9.25 23.19 -15.96
C ASP A 261 10.54 24.03 -15.84
N THR A 262 10.83 24.93 -16.78
CA THR A 262 12.04 25.74 -16.80
C THR A 262 11.76 27.20 -17.09
N ILE A 263 12.71 28.06 -16.69
CA ILE A 263 12.72 29.49 -17.05
C ILE A 263 12.63 29.69 -18.58
N GLY A 264 13.19 28.77 -19.37
CA GLY A 264 13.17 28.84 -20.83
C GLY A 264 11.81 28.46 -21.45
N SER A 265 11.02 27.63 -20.76
CA SER A 265 9.65 27.25 -21.12
C SER A 265 8.59 28.16 -20.47
N ALA A 266 9.01 29.19 -19.72
CA ALA A 266 8.13 30.09 -19.00
C ALA A 266 7.05 30.71 -19.92
N LEU A 267 5.80 30.66 -19.47
CA LEU A 267 4.67 31.14 -20.24
C LEU A 267 4.42 32.64 -20.00
N ASP A 268 4.31 33.41 -21.07
CA ASP A 268 3.98 34.84 -21.00
C ASP A 268 2.55 35.08 -20.52
N LEU A 269 2.39 35.60 -19.30
CA LEU A 269 1.11 35.96 -18.71
C LEU A 269 0.96 37.47 -18.52
N LYS A 270 -0.21 38.00 -18.88
CA LYS A 270 -0.47 39.44 -18.80
C LYS A 270 -0.77 39.85 -17.36
N ILE A 271 -0.13 40.93 -16.91
CA ILE A 271 -0.47 41.55 -15.61
C ILE A 271 -1.96 41.92 -15.58
N GLY A 272 -2.63 41.54 -14.49
CA GLY A 272 -4.07 41.72 -14.25
C GLY A 272 -4.95 40.61 -14.80
N THR A 273 -4.38 39.49 -15.27
CA THR A 273 -5.14 38.27 -15.62
C THR A 273 -5.09 37.24 -14.50
N ILE A 274 -6.00 36.26 -14.57
CA ILE A 274 -5.98 35.08 -13.70
C ILE A 274 -5.19 33.98 -14.41
N ALA A 275 -4.06 33.61 -13.83
CA ALA A 275 -3.33 32.39 -14.16
C ALA A 275 -4.10 31.18 -13.62
N GLU A 276 -4.19 30.12 -14.42
CA GLU A 276 -4.74 28.84 -13.99
C GLU A 276 -3.60 27.81 -14.01
N PHE A 277 -3.44 27.10 -12.91
CA PHE A 277 -2.50 26.00 -12.74
C PHE A 277 -3.27 24.71 -12.54
N LYS A 278 -2.73 23.60 -13.06
CA LYS A 278 -3.23 22.24 -12.86
C LYS A 278 -2.12 21.44 -12.23
N ILE A 279 -2.44 20.75 -11.14
CA ILE A 279 -1.55 19.76 -10.55
C ILE A 279 -2.14 18.38 -10.86
N VAL A 280 -1.27 17.49 -11.30
CA VAL A 280 -1.55 16.08 -11.53
C VAL A 280 -0.57 15.31 -10.67
N ALA A 281 -1.08 14.53 -9.72
CA ALA A 281 -0.21 13.68 -8.91
C ALA A 281 -0.65 12.22 -9.05
N ASN A 282 0.33 11.33 -9.07
CA ASN A 282 0.13 9.93 -9.38
C ASN A 282 0.92 9.06 -8.39
N ASN A 283 0.24 8.07 -7.83
CA ASN A 283 0.90 6.99 -7.14
C ASN A 283 1.47 6.01 -8.19
N THR A 284 2.75 6.16 -8.51
CA THR A 284 3.47 5.35 -9.50
C THR A 284 4.04 4.06 -8.92
N GLY A 285 4.04 3.94 -7.59
CA GLY A 285 4.53 2.76 -6.87
C GLY A 285 3.50 1.65 -6.78
N THR A 286 3.84 0.64 -5.98
CA THR A 286 2.93 -0.47 -5.62
C THR A 286 2.37 -0.32 -4.19
N CYS A 287 2.88 0.62 -3.39
CA CYS A 287 2.36 0.92 -2.05
C CYS A 287 1.07 1.74 -2.09
N THR A 288 0.13 1.51 -1.18
CA THR A 288 -0.98 2.45 -0.93
C THR A 288 -0.53 3.53 0.07
N TRP A 289 -0.65 4.81 -0.29
CA TRP A 289 -0.30 5.91 0.62
C TRP A 289 -1.47 6.24 1.54
N THR A 290 -1.27 6.07 2.85
CA THR A 290 -2.30 6.31 3.87
C THR A 290 -2.36 7.76 4.33
N GLU A 291 -1.23 8.47 4.24
CA GLU A 291 -1.12 9.89 4.57
C GLU A 291 -0.32 10.64 3.52
N TRP A 292 -0.79 11.85 3.18
CA TRP A 292 -0.07 12.73 2.26
C TRP A 292 -0.32 14.20 2.56
N TRP A 293 0.69 15.00 2.24
CA TRP A 293 0.74 16.42 2.47
C TRP A 293 1.40 17.10 1.28
N SER A 294 0.87 18.25 0.88
CA SER A 294 1.44 19.01 -0.23
C SER A 294 1.46 20.50 0.00
N PHE A 295 2.46 21.10 -0.64
CA PHE A 295 2.81 22.50 -0.52
C PHE A 295 2.87 23.14 -1.90
N ASP A 296 1.88 23.97 -2.21
CA ASP A 296 1.93 24.84 -3.38
C ASP A 296 2.56 26.17 -2.97
N THR A 297 3.74 26.49 -3.50
CA THR A 297 4.49 27.72 -3.21
C THR A 297 4.54 28.61 -4.45
N MET A 298 3.97 29.80 -4.35
CA MET A 298 3.95 30.81 -5.41
C MET A 298 4.77 32.03 -5.01
N GLU A 299 5.44 32.66 -5.97
CA GLU A 299 6.04 33.98 -5.76
C GLU A 299 4.98 35.08 -5.63
N ASP A 300 5.32 36.21 -5.00
CA ASP A 300 4.39 37.29 -4.66
C ASP A 300 3.75 38.00 -5.88
N SER A 301 4.31 37.80 -7.07
CA SER A 301 3.73 38.21 -8.35
C SER A 301 2.52 37.36 -8.78
N LEU A 302 2.34 36.18 -8.19
CA LEU A 302 1.24 35.26 -8.39
C LEU A 302 0.42 35.17 -7.11
N LYS A 303 -0.51 36.11 -6.94
CA LYS A 303 -1.32 36.17 -5.73
C LYS A 303 -2.47 35.16 -5.81
N PRO A 304 -2.60 34.19 -4.90
CA PRO A 304 -3.68 33.20 -4.94
C PRO A 304 -5.07 33.84 -4.97
N VAL A 305 -5.99 33.27 -5.75
CA VAL A 305 -7.38 33.72 -5.93
C VAL A 305 -8.32 32.61 -5.49
N ASP A 306 -9.24 32.95 -4.58
CA ASP A 306 -10.19 32.00 -3.96
C ASP A 306 -9.49 30.71 -3.50
N PRO A 307 -8.53 30.79 -2.54
CA PRO A 307 -7.76 29.62 -2.13
C PRO A 307 -8.75 28.55 -1.62
N PRO A 308 -8.67 27.30 -2.12
CA PRO A 308 -9.37 26.19 -1.49
C PRO A 308 -8.94 26.15 -0.03
N LEU A 309 -9.91 26.23 0.88
CA LEU A 309 -9.69 26.29 2.33
C LEU A 309 -8.86 25.09 2.82
N ASP A 310 -7.82 25.35 3.62
CA ASP A 310 -7.87 25.16 5.09
C ASP A 310 -6.69 25.89 5.79
N GLU A 311 -5.50 26.03 5.19
CA GLU A 311 -4.41 26.89 5.70
C GLU A 311 -3.55 27.46 4.55
N TRP A 312 -3.44 28.80 4.46
CA TRP A 312 -2.44 29.47 3.62
C TRP A 312 -1.61 30.43 4.45
N ASN A 313 -0.34 30.56 4.10
CA ASN A 313 0.60 31.47 4.75
C ASN A 313 1.29 32.36 3.72
N TYR A 314 1.47 33.64 4.06
CA TYR A 314 2.33 34.53 3.31
C TYR A 314 3.57 34.82 4.13
N SER A 315 4.73 34.40 3.62
CA SER A 315 6.04 34.74 4.15
C SER A 315 6.84 35.28 2.99
N ALA A 316 6.94 36.61 2.91
CA ALA A 316 7.60 37.28 1.80
C ALA A 316 8.96 36.63 1.47
N PRO A 317 9.23 36.30 0.19
CA PRO A 317 8.47 36.70 -1.01
C PRO A 317 7.42 35.68 -1.50
N TYR A 318 6.99 34.71 -0.69
CA TYR A 318 6.15 33.60 -1.16
C TYR A 318 4.77 33.52 -0.49
N TYR A 319 3.79 33.04 -1.26
CA TYR A 319 2.53 32.47 -0.78
C TYR A 319 2.67 30.94 -0.75
N THR A 320 2.23 30.30 0.34
CA THR A 320 2.19 28.84 0.45
C THR A 320 0.77 28.38 0.79
N LEU A 321 0.24 27.45 -0.01
CA LEU A 321 -1.01 26.75 0.26
C LEU A 321 -0.69 25.32 0.70
N ASN A 322 -1.28 24.90 1.82
CA ASN A 322 -1.11 23.56 2.36
C ASN A 322 -2.34 22.71 2.04
N TYR A 323 -2.11 21.50 1.55
CA TYR A 323 -3.16 20.49 1.36
C TYR A 323 -2.81 19.26 2.17
N THR A 324 -3.75 18.78 2.97
CA THR A 324 -3.62 17.54 3.73
C THR A 324 -4.85 16.70 3.48
N ALA A 325 -4.68 15.42 3.15
CA ALA A 325 -5.77 14.47 3.22
C ALA A 325 -5.30 13.16 3.84
N SER A 326 -6.24 12.52 4.55
CA SER A 326 -6.06 11.25 5.23
C SER A 326 -6.81 10.12 4.52
N SER A 327 -7.07 10.27 3.22
CA SER A 327 -7.75 9.25 2.42
C SER A 327 -6.71 8.39 1.70
N PRO A 328 -6.84 7.05 1.72
CA PRO A 328 -5.90 6.15 1.06
C PRO A 328 -5.76 6.47 -0.43
N TRP A 329 -4.51 6.58 -0.89
CA TRP A 329 -4.16 6.79 -2.28
C TRP A 329 -3.61 5.49 -2.88
N TYR A 330 -4.50 4.73 -3.51
CA TYR A 330 -4.16 3.43 -4.11
C TYR A 330 -3.22 3.56 -5.31
N PRO A 331 -2.37 2.54 -5.59
CA PRO A 331 -1.56 2.47 -6.79
C PRO A 331 -2.33 2.75 -8.07
N GLY A 332 -1.74 3.57 -8.96
CA GLY A 332 -2.32 3.93 -10.26
C GLY A 332 -3.50 4.90 -10.20
N VAL A 333 -3.93 5.35 -9.01
CA VAL A 333 -4.91 6.43 -8.90
C VAL A 333 -4.23 7.77 -9.20
N VAL A 334 -4.86 8.57 -10.06
CA VAL A 334 -4.40 9.92 -10.41
C VAL A 334 -5.32 10.95 -9.77
N GLY A 335 -4.73 11.88 -9.03
CA GLY A 335 -5.40 13.03 -8.45
C GLY A 335 -5.18 14.27 -9.31
N GLU A 336 -6.25 15.05 -9.55
CA GLU A 336 -6.17 16.31 -10.28
C GLU A 336 -6.89 17.43 -9.51
N TRP A 337 -6.24 18.59 -9.40
CA TRP A 337 -6.89 19.81 -8.91
C TRP A 337 -6.29 21.06 -9.54
N TYR A 338 -7.00 22.17 -9.35
CA TYR A 338 -6.77 23.41 -10.08
C TYR A 338 -6.60 24.58 -9.13
N ILE A 339 -5.63 25.43 -9.43
CA ILE A 339 -5.29 26.58 -8.61
C ILE A 339 -5.30 27.84 -9.47
N LYS A 340 -5.76 28.94 -8.88
CA LYS A 340 -5.87 30.23 -9.56
C LYS A 340 -5.03 31.26 -8.85
N ALA A 341 -4.32 32.08 -9.63
CA ALA A 341 -3.56 33.20 -9.10
C ALA A 341 -3.74 34.45 -9.97
N GLU A 342 -3.88 35.61 -9.34
CA GLU A 342 -3.86 36.90 -10.00
C GLU A 342 -2.41 37.29 -10.29
N VAL A 343 -2.13 37.62 -11.55
CA VAL A 343 -0.80 38.08 -12.00
C VAL A 343 -0.65 39.56 -11.65
N VAL A 344 0.09 39.87 -10.59
CA VAL A 344 0.24 41.23 -10.02
C VAL A 344 1.68 41.78 -10.05
N GLY A 345 2.65 40.98 -10.48
CA GLY A 345 4.09 41.28 -10.41
C GLY A 345 4.59 42.48 -11.22
N ALA A 346 5.87 42.78 -11.02
CA ALA A 346 6.58 43.76 -11.84
C ALA A 346 6.72 43.24 -13.30
N PRO A 347 6.67 44.14 -14.30
CA PRO A 347 6.77 43.72 -15.70
C PRO A 347 8.16 43.20 -16.02
N CYS A 348 8.21 42.18 -16.87
CA CYS A 348 9.42 41.51 -17.34
C CYS A 348 10.17 40.74 -16.23
N HIS A 349 9.42 40.26 -15.23
CA HIS A 349 9.91 39.33 -14.21
C HIS A 349 9.46 37.91 -14.57
N THR A 350 10.37 36.94 -14.47
CA THR A 350 10.03 35.52 -14.58
C THR A 350 9.87 34.99 -13.18
N ASP A 351 8.70 34.47 -12.90
CA ASP A 351 8.32 33.91 -11.61
C ASP A 351 7.89 32.46 -11.77
N TYR A 352 7.68 31.76 -10.67
CA TYR A 352 7.18 30.39 -10.72
C TYR A 352 6.11 30.12 -9.67
N ASN A 353 5.36 29.07 -9.95
CA ASN A 353 4.62 28.34 -8.96
C ASN A 353 5.23 26.93 -8.84
N LYS A 354 5.63 26.53 -7.62
CA LYS A 354 6.18 25.22 -7.30
C LYS A 354 5.15 24.38 -6.54
N ILE A 355 5.02 23.09 -6.86
CA ILE A 355 4.37 22.11 -6.01
C ILE A 355 5.43 21.19 -5.40
N LYS A 356 5.28 20.88 -4.12
CA LYS A 356 6.00 19.78 -3.46
C LYS A 356 4.98 18.84 -2.85
N TYR A 357 5.11 17.57 -3.16
CA TYR A 357 4.39 16.50 -2.48
C TYR A 357 5.34 15.77 -1.56
N ASP A 358 4.83 15.42 -0.41
CA ASP A 358 5.44 14.49 0.51
C ASP A 358 4.38 13.42 0.82
N VAL A 359 4.70 12.18 0.50
CA VAL A 359 3.85 11.03 0.81
C VAL A 359 4.55 10.17 1.85
N TYR A 360 3.77 9.68 2.80
CA TYR A 360 4.26 8.86 3.88
C TYR A 360 3.50 7.55 3.92
N ASP A 361 4.24 6.46 3.93
CA ASP A 361 3.68 5.14 4.18
C ASP A 361 3.87 4.77 5.64
N LEU A 362 2.75 4.75 6.38
CA LEU A 362 2.71 4.31 7.77
C LEU A 362 3.16 2.84 7.93
N PHE A 363 3.03 2.00 6.89
CA PHE A 363 3.32 0.57 6.96
C PHE A 363 4.80 0.23 6.70
N SER A 364 5.52 1.01 5.90
CA SER A 364 6.96 0.81 5.69
C SER A 364 7.83 1.82 6.45
N GLY A 365 7.25 2.91 6.96
CA GLY A 365 8.00 4.05 7.50
C GLY A 365 8.74 4.85 6.41
N SER A 366 8.46 4.55 5.14
CA SER A 366 9.10 5.21 4.00
C SER A 366 8.40 6.53 3.69
N SER A 367 9.21 7.56 3.43
CA SER A 367 8.73 8.83 2.89
C SER A 367 9.29 9.04 1.50
N ILE A 368 8.43 9.39 0.54
CA ILE A 368 8.84 9.89 -0.77
C ILE A 368 8.42 11.35 -0.89
N SER A 369 9.27 12.14 -1.52
CA SER A 369 8.94 13.48 -1.93
C SER A 369 9.21 13.65 -3.41
N ASP A 370 8.33 14.37 -4.06
CA ASP A 370 8.52 14.81 -5.43
C ASP A 370 8.08 16.27 -5.57
N GLU A 371 8.67 16.98 -6.52
CA GLU A 371 8.41 18.40 -6.74
C GLU A 371 8.45 18.79 -8.20
N ASP A 372 7.57 19.71 -8.56
CA ASP A 372 7.52 20.24 -9.93
C ASP A 372 7.16 21.73 -9.98
N TYR A 373 7.46 22.37 -11.11
CA TYR A 373 7.44 23.81 -11.30
C TYR A 373 6.66 24.20 -12.55
N ALA A 374 5.90 25.29 -12.44
CA ALA A 374 5.34 26.00 -13.58
C ALA A 374 5.84 27.44 -13.58
N TYR A 375 6.75 27.75 -14.51
CA TYR A 375 7.32 29.08 -14.69
C TYR A 375 6.40 29.96 -15.56
N VAL A 376 6.27 31.22 -15.17
CA VAL A 376 5.48 32.24 -15.86
C VAL A 376 6.29 33.52 -15.99
N HIS A 377 6.10 34.25 -17.08
CA HIS A 377 6.73 35.53 -17.32
C HIS A 377 5.68 36.64 -17.32
N CYS A 378 5.76 37.53 -16.33
CA CYS A 378 4.82 38.61 -16.12
C CYS A 378 5.03 39.72 -17.16
N VAL A 379 4.20 39.78 -18.20
CA VAL A 379 4.29 40.81 -19.23
C VAL A 379 3.31 41.95 -18.98
N LYS A 380 3.80 43.19 -19.09
CA LYS A 380 2.95 44.38 -19.13
C LYS A 380 1.97 44.24 -20.28
N LYS A 381 0.71 44.66 -20.08
CA LYS A 381 -0.21 44.91 -21.19
C LYS A 381 0.49 45.85 -22.16
N SER A 382 1.03 45.34 -23.25
CA SER A 382 1.53 46.19 -24.30
C SER A 382 0.33 47.03 -24.72
N LYS A 383 0.47 48.36 -24.74
CA LYS A 383 -0.37 49.13 -25.64
C LYS A 383 -0.11 48.47 -26.98
N GLU A 384 -1.09 47.75 -27.51
CA GLU A 384 -0.96 47.00 -28.76
C GLU A 384 -0.13 47.86 -29.71
N LEU A 385 1.10 47.43 -29.99
CA LEU A 385 1.90 48.06 -31.03
C LEU A 385 1.17 47.68 -32.30
N ASP A 386 0.30 48.59 -32.73
CA ASP A 386 -0.57 48.43 -33.89
C ASP A 386 0.26 47.83 -35.02
N ILE A 387 -0.18 46.68 -35.54
CA ILE A 387 0.48 45.99 -36.65
C ILE A 387 0.64 46.96 -37.83
N SER A 388 -0.27 47.93 -37.99
CA SER A 388 -0.16 49.02 -38.96
C SER A 388 1.05 49.92 -38.71
N PHE A 389 1.38 50.19 -37.44
CA PHE A 389 2.56 50.97 -37.04
C PHE A 389 3.86 50.18 -37.23
N LEU A 390 3.88 48.88 -36.93
CA LEU A 390 5.04 48.02 -37.22
C LEU A 390 5.28 47.88 -38.73
N ASN A 391 4.23 47.67 -39.52
CA ASN A 391 4.29 47.67 -40.98
C ASN A 391 4.72 49.03 -41.54
N PHE A 392 4.31 50.14 -40.91
CA PHE A 392 4.76 51.48 -41.26
C PHE A 392 6.26 51.65 -41.02
N LEU A 393 6.79 51.21 -39.88
CA LEU A 393 8.23 51.28 -39.59
C LEU A 393 9.06 50.38 -40.52
N GLN A 394 8.57 49.20 -40.88
CA GLN A 394 9.22 48.33 -41.87
C GLN A 394 9.22 48.94 -43.28
N LYS A 395 8.14 49.63 -43.66
CA LYS A 395 8.04 50.30 -44.96
C LYS A 395 8.94 51.55 -45.05
N TYR A 396 9.27 52.15 -43.91
CA TYR A 396 10.09 53.36 -43.82
C TYR A 396 11.21 53.21 -42.78
N PRO A 397 12.22 52.36 -43.03
CA PRO A 397 13.26 52.03 -42.05
C PRO A 397 14.08 53.25 -41.60
N ASN A 398 14.17 54.28 -42.43
CA ASN A 398 14.87 55.52 -42.12
C ASN A 398 14.12 56.45 -41.14
N LEU A 399 12.87 56.16 -40.78
CA LEU A 399 12.14 56.91 -39.75
C LEU A 399 12.53 56.48 -38.34
N PHE A 400 13.07 55.28 -38.16
CA PHE A 400 13.42 54.75 -36.84
C PHE A 400 14.49 55.59 -36.13
N PRO A 401 15.59 56.01 -36.78
CA PRO A 401 16.57 56.92 -36.17
C PRO A 401 15.99 58.31 -35.84
N ILE A 402 15.01 58.78 -36.60
CA ILE A 402 14.38 60.10 -36.43
C ILE A 402 13.41 60.07 -35.25
N LEU A 403 12.59 59.02 -35.14
CA LEU A 403 11.72 58.79 -33.98
C LEU A 403 12.53 58.66 -32.70
N ARG A 404 13.67 57.97 -32.77
CA ARG A 404 14.61 57.83 -31.65
C ARG A 404 15.15 59.19 -31.18
N TYR A 405 15.54 60.07 -32.11
CA TYR A 405 15.98 61.43 -31.80
C TYR A 405 14.86 62.31 -31.22
N LEU A 406 13.62 62.18 -31.70
CA LEU A 406 12.47 62.99 -31.25
C LEU A 406 11.89 62.51 -29.91
N LEU A 407 11.97 61.22 -29.60
CA LEU A 407 11.45 60.61 -28.38
C LEU A 407 12.48 60.50 -27.25
N GLY A 408 13.76 60.81 -27.52
CA GLY A 408 14.83 60.75 -26.52
C GLY A 408 15.21 59.32 -26.10
N LEU A 409 15.12 58.35 -27.02
CA LEU A 409 15.43 56.92 -26.81
C LEU A 409 16.82 56.51 -27.35
#